data_AF-A0A8B8ELZ0-F1
#
_entry.id   AF-A0A8B8ELZ0-F1
#
_cell.length_a   1.000
_cell.length_b   1.000
_cell.length_c   1.000
_cell.angle_alpha   90.00
_cell.angle_beta   90.00
_cell.angle_gamma   90.00
#
_symmetry.space_group_name_H-M   'P 1'
#
loop_
_entity.id
_entity.type
_entity.pdbx_description
1 polymer ?
#
loop_
_entity_poly.entity_id
_entity_poly.type
_entity_poly.pdbx_seq_one_letter_code
_entity_poly.pdbx_strand_id
1 'polypeptide(L)'
;MTGIMYILILLSLPFATVTGQSTDGSVCRDKIDNCATYGQTTCQKFQQWAQQNCRAFCQFCVAPPTTPVPCVDQLGNCQDYGATVCQNPLYAPWVMENCRYHCRQCSDDQLAIVDSKTTPPPCVDQINNCSRYGQVTCMNAKYKRWAQTNCRYFCRFCTQEQLLIADSKTTTTTTLATPLKPCADKIPHCDVYNDDVCTNEKYRSWAEENCPVYCMLCSTSGFVTIPPRK
;
A
#
# COMPACT_ATOMS: atom_id res chain seq x y z
N MET A 1 -94.77 11.63 39.62
CA MET A 1 -94.13 10.47 38.96
C MET A 1 -94.59 10.45 37.52
N THR A 2 -93.67 10.64 36.57
CA THR A 2 -93.57 10.00 35.23
C THR A 2 -92.51 10.76 34.44
N GLY A 3 -91.39 10.10 34.17
CA GLY A 3 -90.15 10.66 33.65
C GLY A 3 -90.12 10.81 32.13
N ILE A 4 -89.32 11.78 31.69
CA ILE A 4 -89.03 12.11 30.30
C ILE A 4 -87.87 11.21 29.83
N MET A 5 -88.13 10.39 28.82
CA MET A 5 -87.17 9.47 28.21
C MET A 5 -86.36 10.22 27.14
N TYR A 6 -85.09 10.52 27.42
CA TYR A 6 -84.15 11.08 26.45
C TYR A 6 -83.67 9.99 25.48
N ILE A 7 -83.86 10.22 24.18
CA ILE A 7 -83.35 9.39 23.09
C ILE A 7 -81.87 9.73 22.86
N LEU A 8 -80.97 8.79 23.15
CA LEU A 8 -79.55 8.84 22.82
C LEU A 8 -79.35 8.46 21.35
N ILE A 9 -78.99 9.43 20.51
CA ILE A 9 -78.58 9.22 19.12
C ILE A 9 -77.08 8.84 19.13
N LEU A 10 -76.79 7.56 18.84
CA LEU A 10 -75.43 7.06 18.63
C LEU A 10 -75.01 7.35 17.18
N LEU A 11 -74.13 8.35 16.99
CA LEU A 11 -73.42 8.59 15.73
C LEU A 11 -72.25 7.59 15.62
N SER A 12 -72.43 6.54 14.82
CA SER A 12 -71.36 5.60 14.46
C SER A 12 -70.50 6.21 13.33
N LEU A 13 -69.30 6.69 13.69
CA LEU A 13 -68.24 6.99 12.73
C LEU A 13 -67.63 5.69 12.20
N PRO A 14 -67.45 5.50 10.88
CA PRO A 14 -66.68 4.38 10.37
C PRO A 14 -65.19 4.63 10.67
N PHE A 15 -64.63 3.83 11.57
CA PHE A 15 -63.19 3.71 11.72
C PHE A 15 -62.63 3.10 10.44
N ALA A 16 -62.04 3.92 9.58
CA ALA A 16 -61.17 3.46 8.52
C ALA A 16 -59.92 2.84 9.18
N THR A 17 -59.94 1.52 9.37
CA THR A 17 -58.74 0.75 9.67
C THR A 17 -57.81 0.85 8.48
N VAL A 18 -56.80 1.72 8.57
CA VAL A 18 -55.64 1.70 7.68
C VAL A 18 -54.89 0.41 7.99
N THR A 19 -55.20 -0.66 7.26
CA THR A 19 -54.38 -1.86 7.19
C THR A 19 -53.09 -1.48 6.45
N GLY A 20 -52.10 -1.00 7.18
CA GLY A 20 -50.71 -0.97 6.74
C GLY A 20 -50.18 -2.39 6.64
N GLN A 21 -50.68 -3.15 5.67
CA GLN A 21 -50.24 -4.50 5.37
C GLN A 21 -49.12 -4.40 4.33
N SER A 22 -47.88 -4.19 4.79
CA SER A 22 -46.70 -4.48 3.98
C SER A 22 -46.26 -5.92 4.25
N THR A 23 -46.92 -6.86 3.58
CA THR A 23 -46.34 -8.18 3.30
C THR A 23 -45.22 -7.99 2.29
N ASP A 24 -44.02 -7.69 2.76
CA ASP A 24 -42.82 -7.89 1.97
C ASP A 24 -41.70 -8.30 2.91
N GLY A 25 -41.28 -9.55 2.81
CA GLY A 25 -40.04 -10.05 3.40
C GLY A 25 -38.80 -9.42 2.75
N SER A 26 -38.90 -8.17 2.28
CA SER A 26 -37.79 -7.47 1.64
C SER A 26 -36.77 -7.05 2.68
N VAL A 27 -35.57 -7.59 2.45
CA VAL A 27 -34.30 -7.08 2.94
C VAL A 27 -34.37 -5.56 3.04
N CYS A 28 -34.18 -5.04 4.26
CA CYS A 28 -34.17 -3.62 4.53
C CYS A 28 -33.03 -2.95 3.76
N ARG A 29 -33.38 -2.16 2.76
CA ARG A 29 -32.47 -1.38 1.93
C ARG A 29 -33.16 -0.13 1.43
N ASP A 30 -32.38 0.88 1.06
CA ASP A 30 -32.91 2.01 0.31
C ASP A 30 -33.28 1.57 -1.10
N LYS A 31 -34.36 2.16 -1.63
CA LYS A 31 -34.81 1.92 -3.01
C LYS A 31 -33.98 2.76 -4.00
N ILE A 32 -33.42 3.87 -3.53
CA ILE A 32 -32.55 4.77 -4.29
C ILE A 32 -31.21 4.90 -3.58
N ASP A 33 -30.11 4.97 -4.34
CA ASP A 33 -28.75 4.89 -3.77
C ASP A 33 -28.26 6.21 -3.17
N ASN A 34 -28.91 7.33 -3.49
CA ASN A 34 -28.46 8.68 -3.14
C ASN A 34 -29.21 9.30 -1.95
N CYS A 35 -29.85 8.51 -1.09
CA CYS A 35 -30.59 8.99 0.08
C CYS A 35 -29.82 9.99 0.95
N ALA A 36 -28.51 9.77 1.11
CA ALA A 36 -27.62 10.67 1.86
C ALA A 36 -27.56 12.10 1.29
N THR A 37 -27.74 12.28 -0.02
CA THR A 37 -27.70 13.60 -0.68
C THR A 37 -28.89 14.49 -0.31
N TYR A 38 -30.01 13.91 0.14
CA TYR A 38 -31.18 14.63 0.60
C TYR A 38 -31.09 15.03 2.09
N GLY A 39 -30.08 14.51 2.81
CA GLY A 39 -29.82 14.80 4.22
C GLY A 39 -30.86 14.26 5.21
N GLN A 40 -30.49 14.22 6.50
CA GLN A 40 -31.31 13.60 7.55
C GLN A 40 -32.69 14.25 7.74
N THR A 41 -32.81 15.54 7.42
CA THR A 41 -34.08 16.28 7.57
C THR A 41 -35.21 15.73 6.69
N THR A 42 -34.86 15.07 5.59
CA THR A 42 -35.80 14.41 4.67
C THR A 42 -36.57 13.28 5.35
N CYS A 43 -35.94 12.60 6.32
CA CYS A 43 -36.59 11.53 7.10
C CYS A 43 -37.78 12.03 7.92
N GLN A 44 -37.77 13.30 8.34
CA GLN A 44 -38.86 13.91 9.10
C GLN A 44 -39.83 14.67 8.18
N LYS A 45 -39.30 15.53 7.30
CA LYS A 45 -40.13 16.42 6.45
C LYS A 45 -40.90 15.67 5.37
N PHE A 46 -40.34 14.58 4.85
CA PHE A 46 -40.92 13.80 3.76
C PHE A 46 -41.07 12.33 4.16
N GLN A 47 -41.56 12.09 5.38
CA GLN A 47 -41.56 10.78 6.02
C GLN A 47 -42.14 9.66 5.13
N GLN A 48 -43.28 9.86 4.46
CA GLN A 48 -43.85 8.85 3.57
C GLN A 48 -42.94 8.51 2.39
N TRP A 49 -42.39 9.52 1.72
CA TRP A 49 -41.44 9.32 0.62
C TRP A 49 -40.17 8.63 1.14
N ALA A 50 -39.68 9.03 2.31
CA ALA A 50 -38.48 8.47 2.93
C ALA A 50 -38.70 7.01 3.38
N GLN A 51 -39.88 6.64 3.87
CA GLN A 51 -40.25 5.26 4.18
C GLN A 51 -40.24 4.36 2.93
N GLN A 52 -40.59 4.89 1.76
CA GLN A 52 -40.63 4.13 0.52
C GLN A 52 -39.28 4.07 -0.19
N ASN A 53 -38.46 5.12 -0.08
CA ASN A 53 -37.26 5.27 -0.88
C ASN A 53 -35.96 5.16 -0.08
N CYS A 54 -35.98 5.54 1.20
CA CYS A 54 -34.79 5.72 2.04
C CYS A 54 -34.93 5.06 3.41
N ARG A 55 -35.62 3.91 3.49
CA ARG A 55 -35.95 3.22 4.74
C ARG A 55 -34.73 2.80 5.57
N ALA A 56 -33.62 2.43 4.94
CA ALA A 56 -32.39 2.07 5.63
C ALA A 56 -31.64 3.33 6.09
N PHE A 57 -31.45 4.32 5.21
CA PHE A 57 -30.81 5.60 5.56
C PHE A 57 -31.55 6.34 6.70
N CYS A 58 -32.88 6.36 6.65
CA CYS A 58 -33.74 6.99 7.67
C CYS A 58 -34.04 6.10 8.87
N GLN A 59 -33.43 4.92 8.96
CA GLN A 59 -33.58 3.99 10.09
C GLN A 59 -35.03 3.56 10.36
N PHE A 60 -35.89 3.55 9.33
CA PHE A 60 -37.24 3.00 9.41
C PHE A 60 -37.26 1.47 9.40
N CYS A 61 -36.11 0.85 9.14
CA CYS A 61 -35.87 -0.56 9.33
C CYS A 61 -34.40 -0.82 9.68
N VAL A 62 -34.13 -2.00 10.22
CA VAL A 62 -32.76 -2.46 10.48
C VAL A 62 -32.20 -3.06 9.20
N ALA A 63 -31.27 -2.36 8.57
CA ALA A 63 -30.56 -2.89 7.40
C ALA A 63 -29.76 -4.13 7.82
N PRO A 64 -29.62 -5.14 6.94
CA PRO A 64 -28.62 -6.17 7.17
C PRO A 64 -27.26 -5.52 7.42
N PRO A 65 -26.38 -6.16 8.21
CA PRO A 65 -25.00 -5.73 8.28
C PRO A 65 -24.47 -5.54 6.86
N THR A 66 -24.11 -4.32 6.50
CA THR A 66 -23.44 -4.07 5.23
C THR A 66 -22.14 -4.84 5.30
N THR A 67 -21.89 -5.72 4.32
CA THR A 67 -20.56 -6.31 4.21
C THR A 67 -19.61 -5.15 3.96
N PRO A 68 -18.61 -4.90 4.83
CA PRO A 68 -17.69 -3.80 4.62
C PRO A 68 -17.05 -3.95 3.26
N VAL A 69 -17.05 -2.88 2.45
CA VAL A 69 -16.39 -2.89 1.14
C VAL A 69 -14.94 -3.35 1.35
N PRO A 70 -14.49 -4.44 0.71
CA PRO A 70 -13.14 -4.95 0.91
C PRO A 70 -12.09 -3.87 0.70
N CYS A 71 -11.03 -3.88 1.50
CA CYS A 71 -9.90 -2.99 1.32
C CYS A 71 -8.89 -3.63 0.36
N VAL A 72 -9.16 -3.53 -0.92
CA VAL A 72 -8.31 -4.07 -1.98
C VAL A 72 -8.23 -3.07 -3.12
N ASP A 73 -7.12 -3.12 -3.85
CA ASP A 73 -7.03 -2.46 -5.15
C ASP A 73 -7.64 -3.38 -6.20
N GLN A 74 -8.55 -2.84 -7.01
CA GLN A 74 -9.10 -3.57 -8.16
C GLN A 74 -8.11 -3.54 -9.33
N LEU A 75 -7.35 -2.46 -9.46
CA LEU A 75 -6.31 -2.32 -10.48
C LEU A 75 -4.95 -2.76 -9.93
N GLY A 76 -4.23 -3.57 -10.71
CA GLY A 76 -2.86 -3.99 -10.36
C GLY A 76 -1.80 -2.88 -10.48
N ASN A 77 -2.16 -1.73 -11.04
CA ASN A 77 -1.23 -0.64 -11.39
C ASN A 77 -1.53 0.69 -10.67
N CYS A 78 -2.26 0.68 -9.56
CA CYS A 78 -2.60 1.89 -8.79
C CYS A 78 -1.41 2.81 -8.48
N GLN A 79 -0.26 2.21 -8.22
CA GLN A 79 1.01 2.90 -7.96
C GLN A 79 1.52 3.75 -9.15
N ASP A 80 1.12 3.44 -10.38
CA ASP A 80 1.58 4.14 -11.59
C ASP A 80 0.86 5.47 -11.81
N TYR A 81 -0.31 5.65 -11.19
CA TYR A 81 -1.06 6.91 -11.22
C TYR A 81 -0.47 7.98 -10.29
N GLY A 82 0.48 7.58 -9.43
CA GLY A 82 1.19 8.48 -8.52
C GLY A 82 0.36 8.90 -7.29
N ALA A 83 1.03 9.37 -6.25
CA ALA A 83 0.39 9.69 -4.96
C ALA A 83 -0.60 10.86 -5.04
N THR A 84 -0.51 11.71 -6.07
CA THR A 84 -1.39 12.87 -6.26
C THR A 84 -2.84 12.46 -6.55
N VAL A 85 -3.06 11.30 -7.19
CA VAL A 85 -4.41 10.78 -7.47
C VAL A 85 -5.18 10.53 -6.17
N CYS A 86 -4.48 10.11 -5.12
CA CYS A 86 -5.06 9.77 -3.82
C CYS A 86 -5.57 11.00 -3.04
N GLN A 87 -5.07 12.19 -3.36
CA GLN A 87 -5.36 13.43 -2.63
C GLN A 87 -6.28 14.38 -3.43
N ASN A 88 -6.43 14.15 -4.73
CA ASN A 88 -7.22 15.00 -5.60
C ASN A 88 -8.72 14.65 -5.50
N PRO A 89 -9.59 15.56 -5.02
CA PRO A 89 -11.02 15.29 -4.86
C PRO A 89 -11.74 14.88 -6.16
N LEU A 90 -11.25 15.33 -7.31
CA LEU A 90 -11.81 14.96 -8.62
C LEU A 90 -11.72 13.45 -8.87
N TYR A 91 -10.67 12.79 -8.36
CA TYR A 91 -10.46 11.36 -8.54
C TYR A 91 -10.95 10.53 -7.35
N ALA A 92 -11.53 11.14 -6.31
CA ALA A 92 -11.97 10.42 -5.12
C ALA A 92 -12.93 9.25 -5.43
N PRO A 93 -13.95 9.39 -6.31
CA PRO A 93 -14.82 8.26 -6.67
C PRO A 93 -14.04 7.12 -7.33
N TRP A 94 -13.16 7.47 -8.29
CA TRP A 94 -12.33 6.49 -8.99
C TRP A 94 -11.34 5.78 -8.06
N VAL A 95 -10.70 6.50 -7.14
CA VAL A 95 -9.80 5.94 -6.12
C VAL A 95 -10.55 4.97 -5.21
N MET A 96 -11.77 5.34 -4.79
CA MET A 96 -12.60 4.50 -3.95
C MET A 96 -12.98 3.19 -4.62
N GLU A 97 -13.14 3.19 -5.93
CA GLU A 97 -13.50 2.00 -6.71
C GLU A 97 -12.28 1.17 -7.11
N ASN A 98 -11.14 1.80 -7.42
CA ASN A 98 -10.03 1.14 -8.11
C ASN A 98 -8.79 0.91 -7.25
N CYS A 99 -8.48 1.84 -6.34
CA CYS A 99 -7.15 1.96 -5.71
C CYS A 99 -7.23 2.24 -4.20
N ARG A 100 -8.24 1.65 -3.56
CA ARG A 100 -8.63 1.93 -2.18
C ARG A 100 -7.52 1.62 -1.19
N TYR A 101 -6.84 0.49 -1.35
CA TYR A 101 -5.76 0.07 -0.47
C TYR A 101 -4.50 0.90 -0.74
N HIS A 102 -4.10 1.06 -2.00
CA HIS A 102 -2.95 1.87 -2.40
C HIS A 102 -3.04 3.29 -1.86
N CYS A 103 -4.20 3.93 -2.00
CA CYS A 103 -4.46 5.28 -1.52
C CYS A 103 -4.87 5.37 -0.05
N ARG A 104 -4.87 4.26 0.69
CA ARG A 104 -5.22 4.19 2.12
C ARG A 104 -6.62 4.75 2.42
N GLN A 105 -7.57 4.57 1.52
CA GLN A 105 -8.96 5.04 1.64
C GLN A 105 -9.89 3.99 2.32
N CYS A 106 -9.30 3.14 3.14
CA CYS A 106 -9.98 2.12 3.94
C CYS A 106 -10.06 2.55 5.40
N SER A 107 -10.87 1.87 6.23
CA SER A 107 -10.80 2.11 7.67
C SER A 107 -9.51 1.56 8.27
N ASP A 108 -9.11 2.05 9.45
CA ASP A 108 -7.91 1.61 10.14
C ASP A 108 -7.89 0.09 10.39
N ASP A 109 -9.02 -0.47 10.82
CA ASP A 109 -9.17 -1.92 11.01
C ASP A 109 -8.95 -2.70 9.71
N GLN A 110 -9.48 -2.18 8.60
CA GLN A 110 -9.30 -2.81 7.29
C GLN A 110 -7.84 -2.76 6.83
N LEU A 111 -7.16 -1.62 7.05
CA LEU A 111 -5.73 -1.50 6.73
C LEU A 111 -4.89 -2.45 7.57
N ALA A 112 -5.14 -2.55 8.88
CA ALA A 112 -4.43 -3.47 9.76
C ALA A 112 -4.58 -4.94 9.31
N ILE A 113 -5.80 -5.34 8.94
CA ILE A 113 -6.07 -6.70 8.44
C ILE A 113 -5.32 -6.97 7.14
N VAL A 114 -5.31 -6.03 6.18
CA VAL A 114 -4.67 -6.24 4.88
C VAL A 114 -3.14 -6.19 5.02
N ASP A 115 -2.62 -5.22 5.76
CA ASP A 115 -1.18 -5.07 6.01
C ASP A 115 -0.59 -6.28 6.74
N SER A 116 -1.34 -6.90 7.66
CA SER A 116 -0.91 -8.12 8.35
C SER A 116 -0.86 -9.36 7.43
N LYS A 117 -1.60 -9.36 6.32
CA LYS A 117 -1.60 -10.44 5.32
C LYS A 117 -0.53 -10.25 4.26
N THR A 118 -0.14 -9.01 3.98
CA THR A 118 0.93 -8.75 3.03
C THR A 118 2.27 -9.13 3.65
N THR A 119 2.85 -10.24 3.21
CA THR A 119 4.24 -10.55 3.55
C THR A 119 5.12 -9.52 2.84
N PRO A 120 5.92 -8.72 3.57
CA PRO A 120 6.85 -7.79 2.94
C PRO A 120 7.78 -8.57 2.01
N PRO A 121 8.08 -8.07 0.80
CA PRO A 121 9.01 -8.75 -0.08
C PRO A 121 10.37 -8.93 0.62
N PRO A 122 11.15 -9.98 0.28
CA PRO A 122 12.48 -10.18 0.84
C PRO A 122 13.35 -8.93 0.66
N CYS A 123 14.20 -8.65 1.65
CA CYS A 123 15.17 -7.56 1.58
C CYS A 123 16.45 -8.04 0.92
N VAL A 124 16.40 -8.14 -0.40
CA VAL A 124 17.52 -8.55 -1.24
C VAL A 124 17.53 -7.73 -2.52
N ASP A 125 18.70 -7.58 -3.12
CA ASP A 125 18.82 -7.11 -4.49
C ASP A 125 18.55 -8.29 -5.43
N GLN A 126 17.64 -8.11 -6.39
CA GLN A 126 17.32 -9.11 -7.41
C GLN A 126 18.38 -9.14 -8.51
N ILE A 127 19.13 -8.05 -8.67
CA ILE A 127 20.25 -7.95 -9.58
C ILE A 127 21.53 -7.65 -8.80
N ASN A 128 22.66 -8.17 -9.26
CA ASN A 128 23.94 -8.09 -8.55
C ASN A 128 24.72 -6.78 -8.78
N ASN A 129 24.23 -5.91 -9.66
CA ASN A 129 24.95 -4.72 -10.15
C ASN A 129 24.26 -3.40 -9.74
N CYS A 130 23.44 -3.40 -8.69
CA CYS A 130 22.75 -2.21 -8.19
C CYS A 130 23.68 -1.02 -7.93
N SER A 131 24.91 -1.28 -7.44
CA SER A 131 25.92 -0.24 -7.24
C SER A 131 26.30 0.52 -8.52
N ARG A 132 26.24 -0.11 -9.69
CA ARG A 132 26.56 0.53 -10.98
C ARG A 132 25.54 1.59 -11.40
N TYR A 133 24.31 1.50 -10.90
CA TYR A 133 23.26 2.48 -11.16
C TYR A 133 23.33 3.69 -10.22
N GLY A 134 24.14 3.58 -9.15
CA GLY A 134 24.37 4.64 -8.18
C GLY A 134 23.15 5.03 -7.34
N GLN A 135 23.38 5.85 -6.31
CA GLN A 135 22.35 6.21 -5.35
C GLN A 135 21.23 7.08 -5.93
N VAL A 136 21.49 7.76 -7.04
CA VAL A 136 20.48 8.55 -7.77
C VAL A 136 19.29 7.68 -8.20
N THR A 137 19.52 6.40 -8.47
CA THR A 137 18.48 5.44 -8.88
C THR A 137 17.50 5.15 -7.74
N CYS A 138 17.95 5.27 -6.49
CA CYS A 138 17.11 5.14 -5.30
C CYS A 138 16.27 6.40 -5.04
N MET A 139 16.76 7.58 -5.40
CA MET A 139 16.10 8.85 -5.08
C MET A 139 15.18 9.35 -6.20
N ASN A 140 15.51 9.03 -7.46
CA ASN A 140 14.78 9.51 -8.61
C ASN A 140 13.40 8.83 -8.72
N ALA A 141 12.32 9.62 -8.70
CA ALA A 141 10.95 9.13 -8.79
C ALA A 141 10.71 8.21 -10.01
N LYS A 142 11.37 8.48 -11.14
CA LYS A 142 11.27 7.68 -12.36
C LYS A 142 11.83 6.25 -12.19
N TYR A 143 12.93 6.12 -11.45
CA TYR A 143 13.63 4.84 -11.27
C TYR A 143 13.35 4.17 -9.92
N LYS A 144 12.72 4.90 -8.99
CA LYS A 144 12.39 4.42 -7.64
C LYS A 144 11.65 3.09 -7.67
N ARG A 145 10.69 2.90 -8.58
CA ARG A 145 9.95 1.63 -8.70
C ARG A 145 10.84 0.48 -9.13
N TRP A 146 11.65 0.70 -10.16
CA TRP A 146 12.60 -0.29 -10.62
C TRP A 146 13.57 -0.65 -9.49
N ALA A 147 14.05 0.33 -8.73
CA ALA A 147 14.95 0.15 -7.60
C ALA A 147 14.27 -0.57 -6.41
N GLN A 148 12.98 -0.28 -6.14
CA GLN A 148 12.16 -1.00 -5.17
C GLN A 148 11.89 -2.45 -5.54
N THR A 149 12.10 -2.84 -6.79
CA THR A 149 11.96 -4.23 -7.21
C THR A 149 13.32 -4.91 -7.27
N ASN A 150 14.31 -4.25 -7.85
CA ASN A 150 15.58 -4.88 -8.22
C ASN A 150 16.71 -4.63 -7.23
N CYS A 151 16.66 -3.53 -6.46
CA CYS A 151 17.78 -3.03 -5.66
C CYS A 151 17.33 -2.62 -4.25
N ARG A 152 16.44 -3.41 -3.64
CA ARG A 152 15.82 -3.06 -2.36
C ARG A 152 16.81 -2.93 -1.22
N TYR A 153 17.78 -3.84 -1.17
CA TYR A 153 18.80 -3.83 -0.13
C TYR A 153 19.77 -2.67 -0.35
N PHE A 154 20.31 -2.54 -1.57
CA PHE A 154 21.19 -1.43 -1.95
C PHE A 154 20.55 -0.06 -1.67
N CYS A 155 19.30 0.14 -2.06
CA CYS A 155 18.56 1.40 -1.85
C CYS A 155 17.94 1.53 -0.46
N ARG A 156 18.14 0.57 0.44
CA ARG A 156 17.56 0.52 1.79
C ARG A 156 16.04 0.72 1.81
N PHE A 157 15.34 0.14 0.84
CA PHE A 157 13.86 0.15 0.76
C PHE A 157 13.19 -0.98 1.56
N CYS A 158 13.96 -1.58 2.46
CA CYS A 158 13.48 -2.60 3.37
C CYS A 158 13.04 -1.96 4.69
N THR A 159 12.31 -2.72 5.51
CA THR A 159 12.05 -2.29 6.89
C THR A 159 13.34 -2.35 7.71
N GLN A 160 13.39 -1.63 8.83
CA GLN A 160 14.54 -1.66 9.73
C GLN A 160 14.85 -3.09 10.23
N GLU A 161 13.81 -3.84 10.57
CA GLU A 161 13.93 -5.25 10.97
C GLU A 161 14.53 -6.10 9.84
N GLN A 162 14.07 -5.91 8.61
CA GLN A 162 14.62 -6.62 7.46
C GLN A 162 16.09 -6.27 7.18
N LEU A 163 16.49 -5.01 7.35
CA LEU A 163 17.88 -4.59 7.22
C LEU A 163 18.76 -5.25 8.29
N LEU A 164 18.30 -5.28 9.54
CA LEU A 164 19.02 -5.95 10.63
C LEU A 164 19.23 -7.43 10.35
N ILE A 165 18.21 -8.13 9.83
CA ILE A 165 18.31 -9.55 9.45
C ILE A 165 19.28 -9.73 8.27
N ALA A 166 19.19 -8.87 7.25
CA ALA A 166 20.06 -8.95 6.07
C ALA A 166 21.53 -8.68 6.44
N ASP A 167 21.79 -7.62 7.21
CA ASP A 167 23.13 -7.25 7.67
C ASP A 167 23.70 -8.33 8.60
N SER A 168 22.88 -8.92 9.47
CA SER A 168 23.29 -10.04 10.34
C SER A 168 23.64 -11.30 9.54
N LYS A 169 22.92 -11.60 8.45
CA LYS A 169 23.30 -12.71 7.53
C LYS A 169 24.64 -12.46 6.84
N THR A 170 24.94 -11.21 6.49
CA THR A 170 26.23 -10.83 5.91
C THR A 170 27.38 -10.99 6.92
N THR A 171 27.11 -10.81 8.23
CA THR A 171 28.12 -10.98 9.29
C THR A 171 28.27 -12.42 9.81
N THR A 172 27.25 -13.28 9.70
CA THR A 172 27.26 -14.63 10.34
C THR A 172 27.87 -15.74 9.47
N THR A 173 28.45 -15.43 8.30
CA THR A 173 29.21 -16.42 7.50
C THR A 173 30.72 -16.28 7.71
N THR A 174 31.17 -16.24 8.97
CA THR A 174 32.60 -16.32 9.33
C THR A 174 32.83 -17.32 10.46
N THR A 175 32.51 -18.59 10.22
CA THR A 175 33.16 -19.71 10.95
C THR A 175 33.18 -21.00 10.13
N LEU A 176 33.21 -20.86 8.81
CA LEU A 176 33.71 -21.90 7.91
C LEU A 176 34.53 -21.18 6.85
N ALA A 177 35.81 -21.53 6.76
CA ALA A 177 36.80 -20.87 5.94
C ALA A 177 36.30 -20.66 4.50
N THR A 178 35.82 -19.45 4.20
CA THR A 178 35.74 -18.94 2.83
C THR A 178 37.17 -18.93 2.30
N PRO A 179 37.46 -19.53 1.13
CA PRO A 179 38.78 -19.42 0.53
C PRO A 179 39.07 -17.93 0.38
N LEU A 180 40.21 -17.47 0.91
CA LEU A 180 40.68 -16.10 0.71
C LEU A 180 40.55 -15.80 -0.79
N LYS A 181 39.72 -14.82 -1.17
CA LYS A 181 39.68 -14.38 -2.57
C LYS A 181 41.12 -13.98 -2.92
N PRO A 182 41.77 -14.64 -3.90
CA PRO A 182 43.14 -14.29 -4.26
C PRO A 182 43.17 -12.82 -4.67
N CYS A 183 44.08 -12.05 -4.07
CA CYS A 183 44.33 -10.67 -4.47
C CYS A 183 45.09 -10.70 -5.81
N ALA A 184 44.33 -10.76 -6.90
CA ALA A 184 44.83 -10.86 -8.27
C ALA A 184 43.94 -10.06 -9.22
N ASP A 185 44.57 -9.41 -10.20
CA ASP A 185 43.85 -8.80 -11.31
C ASP A 185 43.24 -9.90 -12.19
N LYS A 186 41.95 -9.74 -12.48
CA LYS A 186 41.16 -10.71 -13.25
C LYS A 186 41.29 -10.49 -14.76
N ILE A 187 41.52 -9.25 -15.16
CA ILE A 187 41.71 -8.88 -16.57
C ILE A 187 43.16 -8.50 -16.82
N PRO A 188 43.72 -8.84 -18.00
CA PRO A 188 45.05 -8.37 -18.38
C PRO A 188 45.00 -6.88 -18.70
N HIS A 189 46.16 -6.22 -18.64
CA HIS A 189 46.35 -4.83 -19.04
C HIS A 189 45.53 -3.80 -18.26
N CYS A 190 45.46 -3.91 -16.93
CA CYS A 190 44.80 -2.89 -16.10
C CYS A 190 45.41 -1.47 -16.28
N ASP A 191 46.66 -1.39 -16.75
CA ASP A 191 47.41 -0.18 -17.08
C ASP A 191 46.96 0.54 -18.35
N VAL A 192 46.19 -0.12 -19.23
CA VAL A 192 45.63 0.55 -20.43
C VAL A 192 44.42 1.42 -20.10
N TYR A 193 43.86 1.24 -18.91
CA TYR A 193 42.80 2.07 -18.39
C TYR A 193 43.42 3.29 -17.70
N ASN A 194 42.77 4.44 -17.82
CA ASN A 194 43.20 5.65 -17.13
C ASN A 194 43.15 5.42 -15.60
N ASP A 195 44.13 5.94 -14.85
CA ASP A 195 44.21 5.87 -13.38
C ASP A 195 42.93 6.32 -12.64
N ASP A 196 42.07 7.10 -13.29
CA ASP A 196 40.73 7.43 -12.80
C ASP A 196 39.88 6.18 -12.49
N VAL A 197 40.11 5.03 -13.14
CA VAL A 197 39.41 3.79 -12.80
C VAL A 197 39.68 3.31 -11.37
N CYS A 198 40.82 3.69 -10.79
CA CYS A 198 41.21 3.34 -9.44
C CYS A 198 40.76 4.37 -8.39
N THR A 199 40.59 5.64 -8.78
CA THR A 199 40.31 6.74 -7.85
C THR A 199 38.87 7.24 -7.91
N ASN A 200 38.18 7.06 -9.03
CA ASN A 200 36.80 7.48 -9.21
C ASN A 200 35.83 6.51 -8.53
N GLU A 201 35.00 7.05 -7.64
CA GLU A 201 34.00 6.28 -6.91
C GLU A 201 33.03 5.54 -7.85
N LYS A 202 32.76 6.08 -9.04
CA LYS A 202 31.93 5.44 -10.06
C LYS A 202 32.49 4.10 -10.54
N TYR A 203 33.81 3.94 -10.56
CA TYR A 203 34.49 2.73 -11.05
C TYR A 203 34.94 1.80 -9.95
N ARG A 204 34.75 2.17 -8.68
CA ARG A 204 35.25 1.42 -7.53
C ARG A 204 34.84 -0.05 -7.52
N SER A 205 33.56 -0.37 -7.70
CA SER A 205 33.12 -1.78 -7.73
C SER A 205 33.72 -2.57 -8.90
N TRP A 206 33.98 -1.90 -10.04
CA TRP A 206 34.64 -2.55 -11.17
C TRP A 206 36.12 -2.78 -10.89
N ALA A 207 36.81 -1.81 -10.29
CA ALA A 207 38.22 -1.92 -9.93
C ALA A 207 38.45 -3.01 -8.87
N GLU A 208 37.61 -3.10 -7.84
CA GLU A 208 37.65 -4.16 -6.81
C GLU A 208 37.43 -5.58 -7.39
N GLU A 209 36.70 -5.68 -8.49
CA GLU A 209 36.42 -6.96 -9.14
C GLU A 209 37.50 -7.36 -10.16
N ASN A 210 38.02 -6.39 -10.93
CA ASN A 210 38.80 -6.67 -12.13
C ASN A 210 40.28 -6.31 -12.00
N CYS A 211 40.60 -5.22 -11.32
CA CYS A 211 41.96 -4.69 -11.20
C CYS A 211 42.34 -4.36 -9.73
N PRO A 212 42.04 -5.22 -8.75
CA PRO A 212 42.23 -4.87 -7.34
C PRO A 212 43.70 -4.80 -6.92
N VAL A 213 44.62 -5.46 -7.62
CA VAL A 213 46.07 -5.36 -7.37
C VAL A 213 46.60 -4.08 -8.00
N TYR A 214 46.30 -3.84 -9.29
CA TYR A 214 46.70 -2.62 -9.98
C TYR A 214 46.24 -1.36 -9.25
N CYS A 215 44.98 -1.34 -8.80
CA CYS A 215 44.41 -0.22 -8.06
C CYS A 215 44.73 -0.22 -6.56
N MET A 216 45.57 -1.15 -6.07
CA MET A 216 45.95 -1.28 -4.65
C MET A 216 44.75 -1.41 -3.69
N LEU A 217 43.65 -2.00 -4.17
CA LEU A 217 42.41 -2.22 -3.41
C LEU A 217 42.45 -3.53 -2.61
N CYS A 218 43.49 -4.34 -2.79
CA CYS A 218 43.81 -5.48 -1.95
C CYS A 218 45.33 -5.60 -1.74
N SER A 219 45.76 -6.42 -0.78
CA SER A 219 47.17 -6.73 -0.56
C SER A 219 47.40 -8.24 -0.52
N THR A 220 48.39 -8.71 -1.27
CA THR A 220 48.95 -10.05 -1.14
C THR A 220 49.86 -10.06 0.08
N SER A 221 49.32 -10.28 1.27
CA SER A 221 50.17 -10.45 2.47
C SER A 221 51.01 -11.72 2.32
N GLY A 222 52.22 -11.54 1.78
CA GLY A 222 53.31 -12.49 1.65
C GLY A 222 54.56 -11.73 1.22
N PHE A 223 55.23 -11.08 2.18
CA PHE A 223 56.58 -10.47 2.14
C PHE A 223 57.22 -10.20 0.77
N VAL A 224 57.30 -8.93 0.33
CA VAL A 224 58.49 -8.36 -0.34
C VAL A 224 58.60 -6.87 -0.02
N THR A 225 59.83 -6.46 0.33
CA THR A 225 60.30 -5.12 0.65
C THR A 225 60.01 -4.07 -0.42
N ILE A 226 59.51 -2.90 0.00
CA ILE A 226 59.30 -1.71 -0.82
C ILE A 226 60.67 -1.07 -1.16
N PRO A 227 61.07 -0.89 -2.44
CA PRO A 227 62.10 0.08 -2.79
C PRO A 227 61.50 1.50 -2.86
N PRO A 228 62.28 2.55 -2.55
CA PRO A 228 61.76 3.91 -2.46
C PRO A 228 61.40 4.49 -3.83
N ARG A 229 60.37 5.34 -3.82
CA ARG A 229 59.84 6.10 -4.97
C ARG A 229 60.95 6.84 -5.73
N LYS A 230 60.84 6.84 -7.06
CA LYS A 230 61.34 7.93 -7.92
C LYS A 230 60.15 8.76 -8.37
#